data_AF-A0A1V8M491-F1
#
_entry.id   AF-A0A1V8M491-F1
#
_cell.length_a   1.000
_cell.length_b   1.000
_cell.length_c   1.000
_cell.angle_alpha   90.00
_cell.angle_beta   90.00
_cell.angle_gamma   90.00
#
_symmetry.space_group_name_H-M   'P 1'
#
loop_
_entity.id
_entity.type
_entity.pdbx_description
1 polymer ?
#
loop_
_entity_poly.entity_id
_entity_poly.type
_entity_poly.pdbx_seq_one_letter_code
_entity_poly.pdbx_strand_id
1 'polypeptide(L)' 'MFPGPLVSVVISLIVVGLLMWLVNSYIPMDARIKQVLNILVIIAVVLWLLSVFGVLSGIPVFRIGNP' A
#
# COMPACT_ATOMS: atom_id res chain seq x y z
N MET A 1 -5.66 -27.44 -1.47
CA MET A 1 -6.81 -26.52 -1.40
C MET A 1 -6.41 -25.35 -0.52
N PHE A 2 -5.65 -24.40 -1.05
CA PHE A 2 -5.28 -23.19 -0.31
C PHE A 2 -6.36 -22.14 -0.58
N PRO A 3 -6.98 -21.56 0.46
CA PRO A 3 -8.07 -20.62 0.28
C PRO A 3 -7.50 -19.36 -0.39
N GLY A 4 -8.12 -18.92 -1.48
CA GLY A 4 -7.71 -17.76 -2.28
C GLY A 4 -7.34 -16.45 -1.54
N PRO A 5 -7.82 -16.17 -0.30
CA PRO A 5 -7.48 -14.94 0.41
C PRO A 5 -6.00 -14.82 0.82
N LEU A 6 -5.37 -15.91 1.25
CA LEU A 6 -3.99 -15.88 1.78
C LEU A 6 -2.98 -15.56 0.68
N VAL A 7 -3.17 -16.17 -0.49
CA VAL A 7 -2.31 -15.96 -1.66
C VAL A 7 -2.45 -14.53 -2.17
N SER A 8 -3.66 -13.97 -2.18
CA SER A 8 -3.88 -12.58 -2.60
C SER A 8 -3.20 -11.57 -1.67
N VAL A 9 -3.22 -11.79 -0.36
CA VAL A 9 -2.54 -10.91 0.63
C VAL A 9 -1.02 -11.01 0.49
N VAL A 10 -0.49 -12.21 0.32
CA VAL A 10 0.96 -12.41 0.12
C VAL A 10 1.44 -11.75 -1.18
N ILE A 11 0.70 -11.91 -2.28
CA ILE A 11 1.04 -11.24 -3.56
C ILE A 11 0.96 -9.72 -3.40
N SER A 12 -0.05 -9.20 -2.72
CA SER A 12 -0.19 -7.76 -2.43
C SER A 12 1.02 -7.20 -1.66
N LEU A 13 1.47 -7.91 -0.61
CA LEU A 13 2.68 -7.56 0.15
C LEU A 13 3.95 -7.57 -0.71
N ILE A 14 4.10 -8.57 -1.59
CA ILE A 14 5.25 -8.65 -2.50
C ILE A 14 5.23 -7.49 -3.50
N VAL A 15 4.07 -7.19 -4.11
CA VAL A 15 3.91 -6.11 -5.10
C VAL A 15 4.28 -4.76 -4.50
N VAL A 16 3.85 -4.45 -3.27
CA VAL A 16 4.18 -3.18 -2.65
C VAL A 16 5.59 -3.13 -2.08
N GLY A 17 6.11 -4.24 -1.55
CA GLY A 17 7.52 -4.34 -1.20
C GLY A 17 8.42 -4.02 -2.41
N LEU A 18 8.08 -4.59 -3.58
CA LEU A 18 8.80 -4.32 -4.82
C LEU A 18 8.64 -2.88 -5.31
N LEU A 19 7.42 -2.33 -5.33
CA LEU A 19 7.17 -0.95 -5.76
C LEU A 19 7.93 0.06 -4.88
N MET A 20 7.90 -0.12 -3.56
CA MET A 20 8.60 0.74 -2.62
C MET A 20 10.13 0.63 -2.79
N TRP A 21 10.64 -0.60 -2.98
CA TRP A 21 12.06 -0.83 -3.21
C TRP A 21 12.55 -0.21 -4.52
N LEU A 22 11.73 -0.28 -5.58
CA LEU A 22 12.02 0.33 -6.88
C LEU A 22 12.07 1.85 -6.77
N VAL A 23 11.10 2.48 -6.10
CA VAL A 23 11.09 3.94 -5.93
C VAL A 23 12.33 4.42 -5.15
N ASN A 24 12.73 3.69 -4.09
CA ASN A 24 13.93 4.03 -3.32
C ASN A 24 15.25 3.78 -4.09
N SER A 25 15.29 2.73 -4.93
CA SER A 25 16.53 2.34 -5.64
C SER A 25 16.74 3.07 -6.97
N TYR A 26 15.68 3.36 -7.72
CA TYR A 26 15.79 3.92 -9.07
C TYR A 26 15.80 5.43 -9.14
N ILE A 27 15.52 6.12 -8.03
CA ILE A 27 15.59 7.58 -7.98
C ILE A 27 16.84 7.96 -7.17
N PRO A 28 18.06 7.96 -7.77
CA PRO A 28 19.23 8.53 -7.14
C PRO A 28 19.02 10.04 -7.02
N MET A 29 18.55 10.48 -5.86
CA MET A 29 18.14 11.85 -5.63
C MET A 29 19.22 12.63 -4.90
N ASP A 30 19.47 13.83 -5.43
CA ASP A 30 20.29 14.86 -4.83
C ASP A 30 19.76 15.25 -3.43
N ALA A 31 20.62 15.75 -2.53
CA ALA A 31 20.37 15.75 -1.10
C ALA A 31 19.06 16.45 -0.69
N ARG A 32 18.69 17.56 -1.36
CA ARG A 32 17.41 18.26 -1.10
C ARG A 32 16.19 17.47 -1.55
N ILE A 33 16.29 16.81 -2.69
CA ILE A 33 15.15 16.13 -3.30
C ILE A 33 14.93 14.76 -2.62
N LYS A 34 16.01 14.12 -2.15
CA LYS A 34 15.99 12.89 -1.34
C LYS A 34 15.13 13.06 -0.08
N GLN A 35 15.20 14.22 0.56
CA GLN A 35 14.46 14.47 1.80
C GLN A 35 12.94 14.52 1.57
N VAL A 36 12.50 15.16 0.47
CA VAL A 36 11.09 15.26 0.11
C VAL A 36 10.54 13.90 -0.34
N LEU A 37 11.27 13.16 -1.17
CA LEU A 37 10.81 11.84 -1.63
C LEU A 37 10.73 10.82 -0.49
N ASN A 38 11.68 10.81 0.45
CA ASN A 38 11.65 9.88 1.58
C ASN A 38 10.40 10.07 2.44
N ILE A 39 10.04 11.33 2.74
CA ILE A 39 8.80 11.66 3.47
C ILE A 39 7.57 11.16 2.70
N LEU A 40 7.52 11.41 1.38
CA LEU A 40 6.40 10.96 0.54
C LEU A 40 6.29 9.44 0.46
N VAL A 41 7.43 8.74 0.32
CA VAL A 41 7.49 7.27 0.27
C VAL A 41 7.03 6.68 1.59
N ILE A 42 7.47 7.23 2.72
CA ILE A 42 7.03 6.80 4.05
C ILE A 42 5.50 7.00 4.20
N ILE A 43 4.96 8.16 3.81
CA ILE A 43 3.51 8.43 3.87
C ILE A 43 2.72 7.48 2.98
N ALA A 44 3.15 7.27 1.74
CA ALA A 44 2.49 6.36 0.80
C ALA A 44 2.43 4.92 1.34
N VAL A 45 3.50 4.47 2.00
CA VAL A 45 3.60 3.13 2.57
C VAL A 45 2.76 2.97 3.83
N VAL A 46 2.70 3.99 4.68
CA VAL A 46 1.81 4.01 5.86
C VAL A 46 0.34 3.95 5.43
N LEU A 47 -0.07 4.77 4.46
CA LEU A 47 -1.45 4.78 3.94
C LEU A 47 -1.81 3.45 3.27
N TRP A 48 -0.88 2.85 2.53
CA TRP A 48 -1.10 1.56 1.89
C TRP A 48 -1.21 0.42 2.91
N LEU A 49 -0.33 0.38 3.92
CA LEU A 49 -0.41 -0.62 5.00
C LEU A 49 -1.77 -0.54 5.70
N LEU A 50 -2.22 0.66 6.07
CA LEU A 50 -3.56 0.86 6.66
C LEU A 50 -4.69 0.36 5.76
N SER A 51 -4.55 0.52 4.43
CA SER A 51 -5.50 0.02 3.44
C SER A 51 -5.53 -1.51 3.39
N VAL A 52 -4.36 -2.16 3.42
CA VAL A 52 -4.22 -3.63 3.34
C VAL A 52 -4.56 -4.34 4.64
N PHE A 53 -4.30 -3.73 5.79
CA PHE A 53 -4.81 -4.20 7.08
C PHE A 53 -6.34 -4.08 7.19
N GLY A 54 -6.99 -3.50 6.18
CA GLY A 54 -8.43 -3.46 6.07
C GLY A 54 -9.10 -2.42 6.95
N VAL A 55 -8.34 -1.46 7.50
CA VAL A 55 -8.89 -0.31 8.25
C VAL A 55 -9.78 0.54 7.33
N LEU A 56 -9.50 0.53 6.02
CA LEU A 56 -10.29 1.22 4.99
C LEU A 56 -11.29 0.27 4.26
N SER A 57 -11.07 -1.04 4.28
CA SER A 57 -11.97 -2.03 3.64
C SER A 57 -13.07 -2.55 4.56
N GLY A 58 -12.94 -2.31 5.87
CA GLY A 58 -13.96 -2.59 6.88
C GLY A 58 -15.03 -1.50 7.00
N ILE A 59 -15.07 -0.52 6.09
CA ILE A 59 -16.18 0.43 6.01
C ILE A 59 -17.33 -0.30 5.29
N PRO A 60 -18.37 -0.78 6.01
CA PRO A 60 -19.55 -1.30 5.34
C PRO A 60 -20.12 -0.19 4.47
N VAL A 61 -20.03 -0.36 3.16
CA VAL A 61 -20.72 0.48 2.19
C VAL A 61 -22.21 0.31 2.48
N PHE A 62 -22.75 1.22 3.29
CA PHE A 62 -24.15 1.23 3.68
C PHE A 62 -24.97 1.56 2.44
N ARG A 63 -25.34 0.51 1.69
CA ARG A 63 -26.32 0.60 0.61
C ARG A 63 -27.68 0.87 1.25
N ILE A 64 -28.01 2.15 1.46
CA ILE A 64 -29.41 2.59 1.59
C ILE A 64 -30.03 2.46 0.20
N GLY A 65 -30.56 1.27 -0.04
CA GLY A 65 -31.50 0.96 -1.10
C GLY A 65 -32.64 0.19 -0.45
N ASN A 66 -33.72 0.92 -0.17
CA ASN A 66 -35.01 0.43 0.30
C ASN A 66 -35.58 -0.63 -0.68
N PRO A 67 -36.41 -1.59 -0.22
CA PRO A 67 -37.16 -2.50 -1.11
C PRO A 67 -37.97 -1.77 -2.17
#